data_AF-A0A3M0XJ33-F1
#
_entry.id   AF-A0A3M0XJ33-F1
#
_cell.length_a   1.000
_cell.length_b   1.000
_cell.length_c   1.000
_cell.angle_alpha   90.00
_cell.angle_beta   90.00
_cell.angle_gamma   90.00
#
_symmetry.space_group_name_H-M   'P 1'
#
loop_
_entity.id
_entity.type
_entity.pdbx_description
1 polymer ?
#
loop_
_entity_poly.entity_id
_entity_poly.type
_entity_poly.pdbx_seq_one_letter_code
_entity_poly.pdbx_strand_id
1 'polypeptide(L)'
;MPKDYVSATDLATLVRCPRKAALEAKYGKVDARATARARLAGDREHARHHLEALAFARRPLSADRRCFIATAIYGEEAWQTEALRRWRDQMLLPSPAGRLLVHTYYIVSPPLARWLPRHPRAASLTRRLLDRIVRWIISG
;
A
#
# COMPACT_ATOMS: atom_id res chain seq x y z
N MET A 1 -23.19 27.41 -8.32
CA MET A 1 -22.24 26.96 -9.36
C MET A 1 -22.69 25.62 -9.90
N PRO A 2 -22.82 25.43 -11.22
CA PRO A 2 -23.09 24.11 -11.79
C PRO A 2 -21.87 23.21 -11.57
N LYS A 3 -22.11 21.94 -11.21
CA LYS A 3 -21.06 20.93 -11.02
C LYS A 3 -20.69 20.36 -12.40
N ASP A 4 -19.39 20.26 -12.67
CA ASP A 4 -18.79 19.66 -13.86
C ASP A 4 -18.61 18.14 -13.76
N TYR A 5 -19.04 17.55 -12.64
CA TYR A 5 -18.92 16.12 -12.37
C TYR A 5 -20.29 15.48 -12.14
N VAL A 6 -20.41 14.21 -12.53
CA VAL A 6 -21.59 13.38 -12.26
C VAL A 6 -21.28 12.47 -11.07
N SER A 7 -22.09 12.53 -10.00
CA SER A 7 -21.90 11.64 -8.86
C SER A 7 -22.41 10.22 -9.15
N ALA A 8 -21.87 9.22 -8.46
CA ALA A 8 -22.36 7.85 -8.54
C ALA A 8 -23.87 7.74 -8.27
N THR A 9 -24.39 8.58 -7.36
CA THR A 9 -25.82 8.66 -7.04
C THR A 9 -26.65 9.21 -8.20
N ASP A 10 -26.12 10.17 -8.95
CA ASP A 10 -26.83 10.75 -10.09
C ASP A 10 -26.91 9.74 -11.24
N LEU A 11 -25.82 9.01 -11.50
CA LEU A 11 -25.81 7.87 -12.44
C LEU A 11 -26.79 6.78 -12.01
N ALA A 12 -26.75 6.36 -10.73
CA ALA A 12 -27.65 5.34 -10.22
C ALA A 12 -29.12 5.75 -10.33
N THR A 13 -29.42 7.04 -10.08
CA THR A 13 -30.77 7.58 -10.22
C THR A 13 -31.21 7.63 -11.67
N LEU A 14 -30.32 8.02 -12.58
CA LEU A 14 -30.56 8.02 -14.02
C LEU A 14 -30.86 6.62 -14.55
N VAL A 15 -30.06 5.62 -14.17
CA VAL A 15 -30.25 4.21 -14.56
C VAL A 15 -31.56 3.66 -14.02
N ARG A 16 -31.91 3.97 -12.77
CA ARG A 16 -33.11 3.42 -12.12
C ARG A 16 -34.40 4.11 -12.57
N CYS A 17 -34.40 5.44 -12.70
CA CYS A 17 -35.57 6.20 -13.13
C CYS A 17 -35.14 7.53 -13.79
N PRO A 18 -35.01 7.57 -15.13
CA PRO A 18 -34.58 8.75 -15.87
C PRO A 18 -35.47 9.98 -15.61
N ARG A 19 -36.79 9.75 -15.49
CA ARG A 19 -37.75 10.82 -15.19
C ARG A 19 -37.52 11.45 -13.82
N LYS A 20 -37.17 10.64 -12.81
CA LYS A 20 -36.82 11.17 -11.48
C LYS A 20 -35.54 12.00 -11.54
N ALA A 21 -34.51 11.51 -12.25
CA ALA A 21 -33.27 12.26 -12.44
C ALA A 21 -33.52 13.63 -13.10
N ALA A 22 -34.37 13.69 -14.13
CA ALA A 22 -34.76 14.95 -14.77
C ALA A 22 -35.49 15.92 -13.81
N LEU A 23 -36.35 15.40 -12.94
CA LEU A 23 -37.05 16.20 -11.94
C LEU A 23 -36.10 16.74 -10.87
N GLU A 24 -35.20 15.91 -10.36
CA GLU A 24 -34.20 16.34 -9.37
C GLU A 24 -33.21 17.36 -9.96
N ALA A 25 -32.88 17.24 -11.25
CA ALA A 25 -32.05 18.24 -11.94
C ALA A 25 -32.76 19.59 -12.10
N LYS A 26 -34.08 19.59 -12.34
CA LYS A 26 -34.87 20.80 -12.55
C LYS A 26 -35.30 21.49 -11.24
N TYR A 27 -35.61 20.71 -10.21
CA TYR A 27 -36.25 21.19 -8.97
C TYR A 27 -35.42 20.96 -7.70
N GLY A 28 -34.28 20.25 -7.80
CA GLY A 28 -33.49 19.84 -6.65
C GLY A 28 -34.00 18.55 -5.99
N LYS A 29 -33.19 17.98 -5.11
CA LYS A 29 -33.53 16.75 -4.37
C LYS A 29 -34.37 17.10 -3.15
N VAL A 30 -35.49 16.40 -2.98
CA VAL A 30 -36.37 16.54 -1.80
C VAL A 30 -36.37 15.20 -1.05
N ASP A 31 -35.86 15.20 0.18
CA ASP A 31 -35.82 14.01 1.01
C ASP A 31 -37.03 13.87 1.93
N ALA A 32 -37.76 12.78 1.78
CA ALA A 32 -38.69 12.35 2.81
C ALA A 32 -37.89 11.92 4.06
N ARG A 33 -38.39 12.26 5.26
CA ARG A 33 -37.72 11.95 6.55
C ARG A 33 -37.34 10.46 6.70
N ALA A 34 -38.09 9.55 6.08
CA ALA A 34 -37.80 8.12 6.07
C ALA A 34 -36.51 7.78 5.26
N THR A 35 -36.24 8.51 4.18
CA THR A 35 -35.06 8.33 3.32
C THR A 35 -33.78 8.83 4.00
N ALA A 36 -33.89 9.85 4.87
CA ALA A 36 -32.74 10.39 5.60
C ALA A 36 -32.11 9.36 6.55
N ARG A 37 -32.91 8.54 7.26
CA ARG A 37 -32.38 7.49 8.16
C ARG A 37 -31.63 6.40 7.40
N ALA A 38 -32.16 5.95 6.28
CA ALA A 38 -31.52 4.93 5.44
C ALA A 38 -30.19 5.43 4.85
N ARG A 39 -30.12 6.71 4.44
CA ARG A 39 -28.88 7.34 3.98
C ARG A 39 -27.83 7.42 5.08
N LEU A 40 -28.21 7.90 6.28
CA LEU A 40 -27.30 7.94 7.43
C LEU A 40 -26.79 6.56 7.83
N ALA A 41 -27.61 5.51 7.71
CA ALA A 41 -27.18 4.14 7.94
C ALA A 41 -26.14 3.69 6.89
N GLY A 42 -26.41 3.95 5.60
CA GLY A 42 -25.46 3.68 4.52
C GLY A 42 -24.15 4.46 4.64
N ASP A 43 -24.21 5.73 5.05
CA ASP A 43 -23.01 6.56 5.27
C ASP A 43 -22.12 5.99 6.39
N ARG A 44 -22.73 5.46 7.46
CA ARG A 44 -22.00 4.78 8.54
C ARG A 44 -21.33 3.50 8.07
N GLU A 45 -22.00 2.74 7.22
CA GLU A 45 -21.44 1.51 6.65
C GLU A 45 -20.30 1.82 5.68
N HIS A 46 -20.46 2.83 4.83
CA HIS A 46 -19.37 3.36 3.99
C HIS A 46 -18.16 3.77 4.83
N ALA A 47 -18.37 4.45 5.96
CA ALA A 47 -17.29 4.84 6.87
C ALA A 47 -16.60 3.62 7.49
N ARG A 48 -17.34 2.56 7.85
CA ARG A 48 -16.75 1.31 8.36
C ARG A 48 -15.85 0.64 7.33
N HIS A 49 -16.31 0.46 6.11
CA HIS A 49 -15.49 -0.14 5.05
C HIS A 49 -14.27 0.70 4.67
N HIS A 50 -14.39 2.03 4.71
CA HIS A 50 -13.24 2.91 4.53
C HIS A 50 -12.20 2.70 5.64
N LEU A 51 -12.64 2.61 6.90
CA LEU A 51 -11.76 2.33 8.03
C LEU A 51 -11.14 0.92 7.96
N GLU A 52 -11.87 -0.09 7.51
CA GLU A 52 -11.35 -1.45 7.28
C GLU A 52 -10.29 -1.48 6.18
N ALA A 53 -10.53 -0.79 5.06
CA ALA A 53 -9.55 -0.64 3.99
C ALA A 53 -8.29 0.11 4.47
N LEU A 54 -8.46 1.16 5.27
CA LEU A 54 -7.35 1.86 5.91
C LEU A 54 -6.62 0.97 6.92
N ALA A 55 -7.32 0.14 7.69
CA ALA A 55 -6.71 -0.79 8.63
C ALA A 55 -5.93 -1.89 7.91
N PHE A 56 -6.42 -2.37 6.76
CA PHE A 56 -5.70 -3.28 5.88
C PHE A 56 -4.47 -2.61 5.27
N ALA A 57 -4.60 -1.38 4.77
CA ALA A 57 -3.47 -0.59 4.26
C ALA A 57 -2.46 -0.21 5.36
N ARG A 58 -2.91 -0.05 6.60
CA ARG A 58 -2.09 0.18 7.80
C ARG A 58 -1.57 -1.11 8.44
N ARG A 59 -1.96 -2.29 7.95
CA ARG A 59 -1.32 -3.55 8.34
C ARG A 59 0.14 -3.41 7.91
N PRO A 60 1.09 -3.43 8.85
CA PRO A 60 2.45 -3.07 8.54
C PRO A 60 3.08 -4.17 7.68
N LEU A 61 3.03 -4.03 6.35
CA LEU A 61 4.24 -4.21 5.55
C LEU A 61 5.17 -3.13 6.12
N SER A 62 6.13 -3.55 6.95
CA SER A 62 6.65 -2.74 8.04
C SER A 62 6.90 -1.27 7.66
N ALA A 63 6.52 -0.35 8.55
CA ALA A 63 6.94 1.05 8.47
C ALA A 63 8.48 1.21 8.37
N ASP A 64 9.21 0.12 8.61
CA ASP A 64 10.64 0.01 8.49
C ASP A 64 11.09 -0.31 7.04
N ARG A 65 11.17 0.72 6.20
CA ARG A 65 11.77 0.64 4.85
C ARG A 65 13.29 0.39 4.86
N ARG A 66 13.94 0.28 6.03
CA ARG A 66 15.40 0.15 6.12
C ARG A 66 15.84 -1.19 5.54
N CYS A 67 16.50 -1.15 4.40
CA CYS A 67 17.22 -2.27 3.81
C CYS A 67 18.52 -1.73 3.19
N PHE A 68 19.45 -1.31 4.05
CA PHE A 68 20.63 -0.52 3.68
C PHE A 68 21.44 -1.10 2.51
N ILE A 69 21.70 -2.40 2.50
CA ILE A 69 22.47 -3.04 1.42
C ILE A 69 21.67 -3.07 0.10
N ALA A 70 20.38 -3.42 0.15
CA ALA A 70 19.55 -3.48 -1.04
C ALA A 70 19.31 -2.09 -1.64
N THR A 71 19.04 -1.09 -0.79
CA THR A 71 18.92 0.31 -1.21
C THR A 71 20.21 0.83 -1.83
N ALA A 72 21.38 0.48 -1.29
CA ALA A 72 22.67 0.88 -1.85
C ALA A 72 23.00 0.22 -3.21
N ILE A 73 22.49 -0.99 -3.46
CA ILE A 73 22.74 -1.73 -4.70
C ILE A 73 21.69 -1.43 -5.77
N TYR A 74 20.41 -1.55 -5.45
CA TYR A 74 19.31 -1.47 -6.43
C TYR A 74 18.62 -0.11 -6.44
N GLY A 75 18.65 0.63 -5.33
CA GLY A 75 17.86 1.84 -5.13
C GLY A 75 16.65 1.61 -4.22
N GLU A 76 16.09 2.70 -3.71
CA GLU A 76 15.02 2.68 -2.70
C GLU A 76 13.68 2.19 -3.24
N GLU A 77 13.36 2.53 -4.50
CA GLU A 77 12.11 2.22 -5.19
C GLU A 77 12.24 1.00 -6.11
N ALA A 78 13.38 0.30 -6.08
CA ALA A 78 13.58 -0.88 -6.90
C ALA A 78 12.69 -2.04 -6.42
N TRP A 79 12.06 -2.74 -7.36
CA TRP A 79 11.18 -3.87 -7.07
C TRP A 79 11.91 -5.01 -6.34
N GLN A 80 13.21 -5.19 -6.57
CA GLN A 80 14.05 -6.16 -5.85
C GLN A 80 14.18 -5.80 -4.36
N THR A 81 14.36 -4.51 -4.05
CA THR A 81 14.40 -4.01 -2.67
C THR A 81 13.08 -4.28 -1.97
N GLU A 82 11.96 -4.07 -2.66
CA GLU A 82 10.63 -4.36 -2.13
C GLU A 82 10.39 -5.85 -1.91
N ALA A 83 10.84 -6.72 -2.81
CA ALA A 83 10.77 -8.17 -2.62
C ALA A 83 11.56 -8.64 -1.38
N LEU A 84 12.76 -8.10 -1.16
CA LEU A 84 13.57 -8.40 0.02
C LEU A 84 12.93 -7.88 1.33
N ARG A 85 12.31 -6.69 1.30
CA ARG A 85 11.56 -6.15 2.44
C ARG A 85 10.38 -7.05 2.81
N ARG A 86 9.60 -7.50 1.82
CA ARG A 86 8.49 -8.43 2.05
C ARG A 86 8.97 -9.76 2.64
N TRP A 87 10.06 -10.31 2.12
CA TRP A 87 10.63 -11.55 2.66
C TRP A 87 11.11 -11.39 4.11
N ARG A 88 11.80 -10.28 4.43
CA ARG A 88 12.17 -9.96 5.82
C ARG A 88 10.93 -9.94 6.73
N ASP A 89 9.86 -9.31 6.27
CA ASP A 89 8.67 -9.11 7.09
C ASP A 89 7.85 -10.40 7.26
N GLN A 90 7.77 -11.22 6.21
CA GLN A 90 6.94 -12.43 6.21
C GLN A 90 7.67 -13.68 6.73
N MET A 91 8.97 -13.79 6.52
CA MET A 91 9.75 -14.98 6.89
C MET A 91 10.63 -14.76 8.12
N LEU A 92 11.26 -13.58 8.27
CA LEU A 92 12.24 -13.35 9.33
C LEU A 92 11.59 -12.82 10.62
N LEU A 93 10.73 -11.81 10.53
CA LEU A 93 10.13 -11.18 11.71
C LEU A 93 9.23 -12.10 12.57
N PRO A 94 8.50 -13.08 12.03
CA PRO A 94 7.72 -14.00 12.86
C PRO A 94 8.60 -14.87 13.78
N SER A 95 9.80 -15.23 13.33
CA SER A 95 10.69 -16.13 14.07
C SER A 95 11.65 -15.38 15.02
N PRO A 96 11.91 -15.89 16.25
CA PRO A 96 12.89 -15.27 17.16
C PRO A 96 14.30 -15.20 16.57
N ALA A 97 14.72 -16.26 15.88
CA ALA A 97 16.02 -16.31 15.20
C ALA A 97 16.11 -15.29 14.06
N GLY A 98 15.05 -15.13 13.26
CA GLY A 98 15.00 -14.14 12.20
C GLY A 98 15.03 -12.70 12.74
N ARG A 99 14.41 -12.42 13.89
CA ARG A 99 14.54 -11.11 14.55
C ARG A 99 15.99 -10.80 14.96
N LEU A 100 16.73 -11.77 15.50
CA LEU A 100 18.14 -11.59 15.84
C LEU A 100 19.00 -11.30 14.61
N LEU A 101 18.73 -11.99 13.50
CA LEU A 101 19.42 -11.78 12.22
C LEU A 101 19.16 -10.38 11.67
N VAL A 102 17.91 -9.92 11.66
CA VAL A 102 17.56 -8.55 11.24
C VAL A 102 18.24 -7.51 12.12
N HIS A 103 18.33 -7.76 13.43
CA HIS A 103 19.00 -6.85 14.35
C HIS A 103 20.50 -6.74 14.06
N THR A 104 21.20 -7.87 13.90
CA THR A 104 22.62 -7.88 13.52
C THR A 104 22.85 -7.22 12.16
N TYR A 105 21.95 -7.48 11.20
CA TYR A 105 21.96 -6.80 9.92
C TYR A 105 21.89 -5.28 10.08
N TYR A 106 21.01 -4.73 10.91
CA TYR A 106 20.91 -3.28 11.11
C TYR A 106 22.11 -2.65 11.83
N ILE A 107 22.84 -3.42 12.62
CA ILE A 107 24.07 -2.93 13.24
C ILE A 107 25.20 -2.85 12.20
N VAL A 108 25.34 -3.87 11.36
CA VAL A 108 26.49 -4.03 10.47
C VAL A 108 26.29 -3.38 9.09
N SER A 109 25.04 -3.32 8.62
CA SER A 109 24.75 -2.85 7.25
C SER A 109 24.97 -1.35 6.99
N PRO A 110 24.79 -0.40 7.93
CA PRO A 110 25.02 1.03 7.64
C PRO A 110 26.46 1.40 7.23
N PRO A 111 27.53 0.95 7.92
CA PRO A 111 28.90 1.21 7.45
C PRO A 111 29.18 0.51 6.12
N LEU A 112 28.68 -0.72 5.95
CA LEU A 112 28.87 -1.49 4.72
C LEU A 112 28.20 -0.83 3.50
N ALA A 113 26.97 -0.34 3.66
CA ALA A 113 26.23 0.36 2.62
C ALA A 113 26.89 1.68 2.19
N ARG A 114 27.62 2.35 3.08
CA ARG A 114 28.43 3.53 2.73
C ARG A 114 29.75 3.17 2.04
N TRP A 115 30.26 1.97 2.25
CA TRP A 115 31.51 1.49 1.66
C TRP A 115 31.32 0.92 0.26
N LEU A 116 30.22 0.19 0.01
CA LEU A 116 29.91 -0.45 -1.27
C LEU A 116 30.00 0.47 -2.50
N PRO A 117 29.42 1.69 -2.50
CA PRO A 117 29.47 2.59 -3.65
C PRO A 117 30.89 3.00 -4.04
N ARG A 118 31.84 2.97 -3.10
CA ARG A 118 33.25 3.31 -3.33
C ARG A 118 34.04 2.15 -3.94
N HIS A 119 33.51 0.93 -3.89
CA HIS A 119 34.18 -0.29 -4.37
C HIS A 119 33.31 -1.04 -5.38
N PRO A 120 33.39 -0.71 -6.68
CA PRO A 120 32.47 -1.25 -7.70
C PRO A 120 32.55 -2.78 -7.86
N ARG A 121 33.73 -3.38 -7.64
CA ARG A 121 33.91 -4.85 -7.65
C ARG A 121 33.15 -5.52 -6.51
N ALA A 122 33.21 -4.95 -5.31
CA ALA A 122 32.48 -5.46 -4.15
C ALA A 122 30.97 -5.30 -4.34
N ALA A 123 30.52 -4.13 -4.80
CA ALA A 123 29.10 -3.89 -5.11
C ALA A 123 28.57 -4.87 -6.18
N SER A 124 29.34 -5.16 -7.23
CA SER A 124 28.97 -6.15 -8.26
C SER A 124 28.85 -7.57 -7.69
N LEU A 125 29.76 -7.96 -6.79
CA LEU A 125 29.68 -9.25 -6.10
C LEU A 125 28.44 -9.33 -5.21
N THR A 126 28.18 -8.30 -4.39
CA THR A 126 27.00 -8.23 -3.53
C THR A 126 25.70 -8.25 -4.34
N ARG A 127 25.65 -7.52 -5.46
CA ARG A 127 24.50 -7.57 -6.39
C ARG A 127 24.22 -8.97 -6.89
N ARG A 128 25.24 -9.71 -7.34
CA ARG A 128 25.07 -11.10 -7.82
C ARG A 128 24.56 -12.04 -6.73
N LEU A 129 25.01 -11.86 -5.49
CA LEU A 129 24.51 -12.63 -4.35
C LEU A 129 23.05 -12.31 -4.05
N LEU A 130 22.70 -11.02 -4.01
CA LEU A 130 21.32 -10.58 -3.79
C LEU A 130 20.40 -11.03 -4.93
N ASP A 131 20.83 -10.97 -6.19
CA ASP A 131 20.04 -11.43 -7.35
C ASP A 131 19.73 -12.93 -7.27
N ARG A 132 20.62 -13.74 -6.67
CA ARG A 132 20.38 -15.16 -6.44
C ARG A 132 19.31 -15.35 -5.36
N ILE A 133 19.39 -14.58 -4.27
CA ILE A 133 18.42 -14.61 -3.18
C ILE A 133 17.04 -14.16 -3.67
N VAL A 134 16.97 -13.03 -4.39
CA VAL A 134 15.72 -12.50 -4.95
C VAL A 134 15.07 -13.51 -5.89
N ARG A 135 15.84 -14.16 -6.77
CA ARG A 135 15.30 -15.24 -7.62
C ARG A 135 14.77 -16.40 -6.79
N TRP A 136 15.49 -16.84 -5.76
CA TRP A 136 15.02 -17.90 -4.89
C TRP A 136 13.72 -17.54 -4.16
N ILE A 137 13.58 -16.29 -3.68
CA ILE A 137 12.37 -15.80 -3.01
C ILE A 137 11.16 -15.77 -3.96
N ILE A 138 11.37 -15.48 -5.24
CA ILE A 138 10.28 -15.37 -6.24
C ILE A 138 9.91 -16.73 -6.82
N SER A 139 10.88 -17.65 -6.93
CA SER A 139 10.69 -19.00 -7.46
C SER A 139 10.15 -20.01 -6.45
N GLY A 140 10.09 -19.66 -5.16
CA GLY A 140 9.61 -20.53 -4.08
C GLY A 140 8.29 -20.03 -3.50
#